data_AF-A0A2W5B5Z6-F1
#
_entry.id   AF-A0A2W5B5Z6-F1
#
_cell.length_a   1.000
_cell.length_b   1.000
_cell.length_c   1.000
_cell.angle_alpha   90.00
_cell.angle_beta   90.00
_cell.angle_gamma   90.00
#
_symmetry.space_group_name_H-M   'P 1'
#
loop_
_entity.id
_entity.type
_entity.pdbx_description
1 polymer ?
#
loop_
_entity_poly.entity_id
_entity_poly.type
_entity_poly.pdbx_seq_one_letter_code
_entity_poly.pdbx_strand_id
1 'polypeptide(L)'
;MALEKFHYEHGNKKISLPKFNQLPFGTMRKIRRESMEEQMFLMFELAADEKSLAVLDTMTMDEINDLVIAWQDDSGITQGES
;
A
#
# COMPACT_ATOMS: atom_id res chain seq x y z
N MET A 1 15.98 8.58 -12.27
CA MET A 1 14.69 8.25 -12.89
C MET A 1 13.62 8.54 -11.87
N ALA A 2 12.58 9.30 -12.20
CA ALA A 2 11.46 9.49 -11.27
C ALA A 2 10.73 8.14 -11.16
N LEU A 3 10.68 7.57 -9.95
CA LEU A 3 9.90 6.38 -9.69
C LEU A 3 8.42 6.74 -9.86
N GLU A 4 7.73 6.09 -10.79
CA GLU A 4 6.28 6.25 -10.95
C GLU A 4 5.56 5.86 -9.65
N LYS A 5 4.57 6.65 -9.26
CA LYS A 5 3.80 6.45 -8.03
C LYS A 5 2.40 5.93 -8.34
N PHE A 6 1.86 5.15 -7.42
CA PHE A 6 0.44 4.84 -7.36
C PHE A 6 -0.30 6.03 -6.75
N HIS A 7 -1.41 6.42 -7.38
CA HIS A 7 -2.27 7.50 -6.90
C HIS A 7 -3.69 6.95 -6.74
N TYR A 8 -4.25 7.12 -5.54
CA TYR A 8 -5.60 6.67 -5.22
C TYR A 8 -6.43 7.82 -4.68
N GLU A 9 -7.65 7.97 -5.17
CA GLU A 9 -8.58 9.01 -4.73
C GLU A 9 -9.61 8.39 -3.78
N HIS A 10 -9.65 8.93 -2.56
CA HIS A 10 -10.60 8.53 -1.53
C HIS A 10 -11.47 9.73 -1.15
N GLY A 11 -12.65 9.82 -1.78
CA GLY A 11 -13.51 11.00 -1.72
C GLY A 11 -12.79 12.24 -2.29
N ASN A 12 -12.59 13.26 -1.45
CA ASN A 12 -11.85 14.47 -1.81
C ASN A 12 -10.35 14.43 -1.41
N LYS A 13 -9.87 13.30 -0.88
CA LYS A 13 -8.49 13.12 -0.42
C LYS A 13 -7.72 12.26 -1.41
N LYS A 14 -6.39 12.47 -1.48
CA LYS A 14 -5.50 11.73 -2.38
C LYS A 14 -4.43 11.00 -1.57
N ILE A 15 -4.22 9.74 -1.89
CA ILE A 15 -3.18 8.88 -1.33
C ILE A 15 -2.14 8.68 -2.44
N SER A 16 -0.86 8.84 -2.09
CA SER A 16 0.24 8.62 -3.03
C SER A 16 1.25 7.64 -2.44
N LEU A 17 1.38 6.48 -3.07
CA LEU A 17 2.29 5.40 -2.66
C LEU A 17 3.31 5.14 -3.77
N PRO A 18 4.50 4.57 -3.49
CA PRO A 18 5.31 3.94 -4.55
C PRO A 18 4.50 2.84 -5.23
N LYS A 19 4.84 2.42 -6.45
CA LYS A 19 4.24 1.19 -7.02
C LYS A 19 4.57 0.00 -6.10
N PHE A 20 3.65 -0.95 -5.99
CA PHE A 20 3.84 -2.12 -5.12
C PHE A 20 5.10 -2.91 -5.50
N ASN A 21 5.37 -3.06 -6.81
CA ASN A 21 6.56 -3.73 -7.33
C ASN A 21 7.88 -2.95 -7.12
N GLN A 22 7.81 -1.67 -6.71
CA GLN A 22 8.97 -0.86 -6.36
C GLN A 22 9.32 -0.98 -4.87
N LEU A 23 8.47 -1.60 -4.05
CA LEU A 23 8.80 -1.87 -2.65
C LEU A 23 10.02 -2.78 -2.57
N PRO A 24 11.08 -2.40 -1.82
CA PRO A 24 12.25 -3.25 -1.70
C PRO A 24 11.88 -4.61 -1.13
N PHE A 25 12.34 -5.69 -1.76
CA PHE A 25 12.12 -7.04 -1.22
C PHE A 25 12.64 -7.20 0.22
N GLY A 26 13.68 -6.43 0.58
CA GLY A 26 14.19 -6.34 1.95
C GLY A 26 13.15 -5.85 2.97
N THR A 27 12.19 -5.03 2.57
CA THR A 27 11.05 -4.60 3.39
C THR A 27 10.11 -5.76 3.65
N MET A 28 9.63 -6.42 2.57
CA MET A 28 8.76 -7.59 2.68
C MET A 28 9.39 -8.71 3.52
N ARG A 29 10.69 -8.98 3.31
CA ARG A 29 11.45 -9.96 4.11
C ARG A 29 11.50 -9.63 5.60
N LYS A 30 11.60 -8.35 5.96
CA LYS A 30 11.68 -7.90 7.35
C LYS A 30 10.33 -8.06 8.04
N ILE A 31 9.26 -7.57 7.40
CA ILE A 31 7.91 -7.59 8.00
C ILE A 31 7.31 -9.00 8.05
N ARG A 32 7.76 -9.96 7.23
CA ARG A 32 7.30 -11.37 7.22
C ARG A 32 7.26 -12.06 8.60
N ARG A 33 8.06 -11.60 9.56
CA ARG A 33 8.14 -12.19 10.91
C ARG A 33 7.06 -11.68 11.87
N GLU A 34 6.41 -10.57 11.52
CA GLU A 34 5.35 -9.96 12.30
C GLU A 34 4.01 -10.67 12.06
N SER A 35 3.01 -10.38 12.89
CA SER A 35 1.64 -10.86 12.66
C SER A 35 1.09 -10.31 11.34
N MET A 36 0.07 -10.96 10.78
CA MET A 36 -0.53 -10.52 9.51
C MET A 36 -1.13 -9.11 9.62
N GLU A 37 -1.68 -8.79 10.80
CA GLU A 37 -2.19 -7.45 11.13
C GLU A 37 -1.04 -6.43 11.11
N GLU A 38 0.07 -6.70 11.80
CA GLU A 38 1.20 -5.77 11.84
C GLU A 38 1.93 -5.63 10.51
N GLN A 39 1.98 -6.70 9.70
CA GLN A 39 2.51 -6.62 8.35
C GLN A 39 1.78 -5.59 7.50
N MET A 40 0.46 -5.48 7.66
CA MET A 40 -0.35 -4.51 6.92
C MET A 40 -0.01 -3.08 7.35
N PHE A 41 0.06 -2.81 8.65
CA PHE A 41 0.42 -1.48 9.17
C PHE A 41 1.83 -1.06 8.74
N LEU A 42 2.82 -1.92 8.97
CA LEU A 42 4.21 -1.64 8.60
C LEU A 42 4.40 -1.43 7.10
N MET A 43 3.59 -2.08 6.26
CA MET A 43 3.64 -1.85 4.81
C MET A 43 3.27 -0.40 4.47
N PHE A 44 2.20 0.13 5.08
CA PHE A 44 1.77 1.50 4.85
C PHE A 44 2.73 2.52 5.48
N GLU A 45 3.20 2.29 6.71
CA GLU A 45 4.17 3.19 7.37
C GLU A 45 5.48 3.34 6.58
N LEU A 46 5.90 2.29 5.86
CA LEU A 46 7.12 2.32 5.06
C LEU A 46 6.91 2.86 3.65
N ALA A 47 5.67 2.85 3.14
CA ALA A 47 5.35 3.21 1.77
C ALA A 47 4.71 4.61 1.64
N ALA A 48 3.93 5.03 2.63
CA ALA A 48 3.17 6.27 2.62
C ALA A 48 3.95 7.42 3.26
N ASP A 49 3.73 8.64 2.77
CA ASP A 49 4.13 9.86 3.47
C ASP A 49 3.09 10.24 4.55
N GLU A 50 3.44 11.16 5.46
CA GLU A 50 2.58 11.59 6.58
C GLU A 50 1.18 12.04 6.13
N LYS A 51 1.03 12.68 4.96
CA LYS A 51 -0.28 13.11 4.48
C LYS A 51 -1.12 11.92 4.04
N SER A 52 -0.50 10.98 3.33
CA SER A 52 -1.14 9.74 2.90
C SER A 52 -1.55 8.89 4.11
N LEU A 53 -0.70 8.77 5.13
CA LEU A 53 -1.03 8.10 6.41
C LEU A 53 -2.24 8.73 7.10
N ALA A 54 -2.29 10.06 7.19
CA ALA A 54 -3.44 10.76 7.77
C ALA A 54 -4.75 10.54 7.00
N VAL A 55 -4.71 10.15 5.72
CA VAL A 55 -5.90 9.70 4.99
C VAL A 55 -6.25 8.26 5.38
N LEU A 56 -5.26 7.36 5.38
CA LEU A 56 -5.41 5.94 5.76
C LEU A 56 -6.02 5.79 7.15
N ASP A 57 -5.60 6.60 8.12
CA ASP A 57 -6.15 6.62 9.49
C ASP A 57 -7.65 6.93 9.55
N THR A 58 -8.22 7.53 8.49
CA THR A 58 -9.65 7.87 8.39
C THR A 58 -10.47 6.83 7.64
N MET A 59 -9.82 5.82 7.05
CA MET A 59 -10.47 4.78 6.27
C MET A 59 -10.90 3.60 7.14
N THR A 60 -11.96 2.93 6.72
CA THR A 60 -12.38 1.64 7.28
C THR A 60 -11.52 0.50 6.74
N MET A 61 -11.54 -0.65 7.41
CA MET A 61 -10.81 -1.83 6.95
C MET A 61 -11.26 -2.32 5.56
N ASP A 62 -12.53 -2.14 5.20
CA ASP A 62 -13.05 -2.48 3.87
C ASP A 62 -12.39 -1.63 2.77
N GLU A 63 -12.34 -0.32 3.00
CA GLU A 63 -11.72 0.65 2.09
C GLU A 63 -10.19 0.46 1.99
N ILE A 64 -9.53 0.01 3.07
CA ILE A 64 -8.12 -0.36 3.04
C ILE A 64 -7.89 -1.62 2.19
N ASN A 65 -8.76 -2.62 2.26
CA ASN A 65 -8.66 -3.79 1.40
C ASN A 65 -8.80 -3.41 -0.08
N ASP A 66 -9.77 -2.56 -0.43
CA ASP A 66 -9.94 -2.04 -1.79
C ASP A 66 -8.69 -1.28 -2.27
N LEU A 67 -8.09 -0.46 -1.40
CA LEU A 67 -6.84 0.24 -1.69
C LEU A 67 -5.71 -0.75 -2.02
N VAL A 68 -5.52 -1.80 -1.21
CA VAL A 68 -4.46 -2.80 -1.43
C VAL A 68 -4.65 -3.52 -2.76
N ILE A 69 -5.89 -3.90 -3.08
CA ILE A 69 -6.23 -4.55 -4.35
C ILE A 69 -5.88 -3.62 -5.52
N ALA A 70 -6.34 -2.36 -5.47
CA ALA A 70 -6.06 -1.37 -6.51
C ALA A 70 -4.55 -1.10 -6.65
N TRP A 71 -3.82 -1.09 -5.54
CA TRP A 71 -2.37 -0.87 -5.52
C TRP A 71 -1.57 -2.01 -6.15
N GLN A 72 -2.00 -3.26 -5.92
CA GLN A 72 -1.43 -4.45 -6.54
C GLN A 72 -1.73 -4.52 -8.04
N ASP A 73 -2.98 -4.27 -8.43
CA ASP A 73 -3.43 -4.26 -9.84
C ASP A 73 -2.68 -3.21 -10.67
N ASP A 74 -2.57 -1.98 -10.16
CA ASP A 74 -1.82 -0.88 -10.79
C ASP A 74 -0.31 -1.16 -10.95
N SER A 75 0.20 -2.13 -10.20
CA SER A 75 1.60 -2.60 -10.29
C SER A 75 1.77 -3.84 -11.17
N GLY A 76 0.69 -4.31 -11.82
CA GLY A 76 0.68 -5.52 -12.64
C GLY A 76 0.87 -6.80 -11.83
N ILE A 77 0.62 -6.76 -10.51
CA ILE A 77 0.67 -7.92 -9.63
C ILE A 77 -0.74 -8.48 -9.58
N THR A 78 -1.03 -9.42 -10.47
CA THR A 78 -2.20 -10.26 -10.32
C THR A 78 -1.95 -11.19 -9.13
N GLN A 79 -2.80 -11.11 -8.10
CA GLN A 79 -2.89 -12.20 -7.13
C GLN A 79 -3.20 -13.45 -7.95
N GLY A 80 -2.24 -14.38 -8.02
CA GLY A 80 -2.31 -15.51 -8.94
C GLY A 80 -3.63 -16.24 -8.77
N GLU A 81 -4.40 -16.34 -9.85
CA GLU A 81 -5.54 -17.23 -9.92
C GLU A 81 -5.03 -18.67 -9.74
N SER A 82 -5.44 -19.34 -8.65
CA SER A 82 -5.53 -20.81 -8.53
C SER A 82 -6.48 -21.20 -7.41
#